data_AF-A0A3P6BFR0-F1
#
_entry.id   AF-A0A3P6BFR0-F1
#
_cell.length_a   1.000
_cell.length_b   1.000
_cell.length_c   1.000
_cell.angle_alpha   90.00
_cell.angle_beta   90.00
_cell.angle_gamma   90.00
#
_symmetry.space_group_name_H-M   'P 1'
#
loop_
_entity.id
_entity.type
_entity.pdbx_description
1 polymer ?
#
loop_
_entity_poly.entity_id
_entity_poly.type
_entity_poly.pdbx_seq_one_letter_code
_entity_poly.pdbx_strand_id
1 'polypeptide(L)'
;VSTAKKFYLSRQRQTLPVTPESKDKPVVLNSNKSLKEYSDYLGPLLIYPVLYYFPVVYKLLGYEYGQDRVIHPVQTCAMYYWCFHYFKRIMETFFVHRFSHATSPIAVVFRSCAYYWTFAAYVVYDVKHPLYTPVSSDLRMKMCFGGGLVGQAVNFYCHILLRNLRDPIGSGGYQIPRGFLFNFITCANYTTEIYQWFNFTFATHTTAARVFLLVAIFIM
;
A
#
# COMPACT_ATOMS: atom_id res chain seq x y z
N VAL A 1 9.20 35.80 -2.78
CA VAL A 1 9.67 34.40 -2.65
C VAL A 1 8.59 33.49 -3.20
N SER A 2 8.85 32.82 -4.33
CA SER A 2 7.87 31.92 -4.95
C SER A 2 7.58 30.75 -4.00
N THR A 3 6.37 30.71 -3.44
CA THR A 3 5.87 29.56 -2.69
C THR A 3 5.63 28.43 -3.68
N ALA A 4 6.67 27.61 -3.91
CA ALA A 4 6.50 26.36 -4.63
C ALA A 4 5.40 25.54 -3.93
N LYS A 5 4.27 25.31 -4.62
CA LYS A 5 3.22 24.41 -4.12
C LYS A 5 3.84 23.04 -3.91
N LYS A 6 4.03 22.63 -2.66
CA LYS A 6 4.45 21.26 -2.32
C LYS A 6 3.28 20.33 -2.63
N PHE A 7 3.52 19.40 -3.56
CA PHE A 7 2.57 18.35 -3.86
C PHE A 7 2.95 17.07 -3.11
N TYR A 8 1.98 16.50 -2.44
CA TYR A 8 2.16 15.35 -1.55
C TYR A 8 1.43 14.13 -2.11
N LEU A 9 2.00 12.95 -1.90
CA LEU A 9 1.37 11.70 -2.27
C LEU A 9 0.08 11.49 -1.49
N SER A 10 -0.85 10.69 -2.02
CA SER A 10 -2.12 10.38 -1.35
C SER A 10 -1.91 9.95 0.10
N ARG A 11 -0.93 9.05 0.35
CA ARG A 11 -0.56 8.59 1.70
C ARG A 11 -0.11 9.68 2.67
N GLN A 12 0.56 10.73 2.19
CA GLN A 12 1.12 11.80 3.02
C GLN A 12 0.05 12.84 3.39
N ARG A 13 -0.97 13.04 2.54
CA ARG A 13 -2.01 14.06 2.76
C ARG A 13 -2.93 13.78 3.96
N GLN A 14 -2.89 12.58 4.53
CA GLN A 14 -3.65 12.20 5.72
C GLN A 14 -3.08 12.78 7.01
N THR A 15 -1.79 13.08 7.04
CA THR A 15 -1.09 13.57 8.23
C THR A 15 -0.68 15.04 8.13
N LEU A 16 -0.94 15.68 6.98
CA LEU A 16 -0.60 17.09 6.79
C LEU A 16 -1.46 18.03 7.64
N PRO A 17 -0.84 19.07 8.24
CA PRO A 17 -1.56 20.11 8.93
C PRO A 17 -2.44 20.92 7.97
N VAL A 18 -3.69 21.16 8.36
CA VAL A 18 -4.54 22.19 7.74
C VAL A 18 -4.10 23.52 8.34
N THR A 19 -3.56 24.41 7.51
CA THR A 19 -3.17 25.75 7.95
C THR A 19 -4.40 26.55 8.39
N PRO A 20 -4.41 27.17 9.59
CA PRO A 20 -5.57 27.92 10.10
C PRO A 20 -6.08 29.03 9.17
N GLU A 21 -5.18 29.61 8.37
CA GLU A 21 -5.46 30.72 7.44
C GLU A 21 -5.76 30.27 6.00
N SER A 22 -5.60 28.99 5.66
CA SER A 22 -5.91 28.53 4.31
C SER A 22 -7.43 28.38 4.15
N LYS A 23 -7.99 29.09 3.17
CA LYS A 23 -9.39 28.90 2.69
C LYS A 23 -9.66 27.49 2.13
N ASP A 24 -8.64 26.64 2.06
CA ASP A 24 -8.75 25.23 1.68
C ASP A 24 -9.50 24.46 2.76
N LYS A 25 -10.80 24.26 2.53
CA LYS A 25 -11.61 23.36 3.35
C LYS A 25 -11.10 21.92 3.16
N PRO A 26 -11.02 21.11 4.22
CA PRO A 26 -10.87 19.66 4.12
C PRO A 26 -11.88 19.12 3.11
N VAL A 27 -11.37 18.64 1.98
CA VAL A 27 -12.21 18.04 0.95
C VAL A 27 -12.40 16.58 1.37
N VAL A 28 -13.57 16.25 1.90
CA VAL A 28 -14.07 14.87 1.81
C VAL A 28 -14.00 14.55 0.32
N LEU A 29 -13.13 13.60 -0.07
CA LEU A 29 -12.98 13.25 -1.48
C LEU A 29 -14.35 12.84 -1.98
N ASN A 30 -14.96 13.70 -2.79
CA ASN A 30 -16.17 13.38 -3.49
C ASN A 30 -15.80 12.26 -4.46
N SER A 31 -16.49 11.11 -4.38
CA SER A 31 -16.23 9.92 -5.19
C SER A 31 -16.10 10.26 -6.69
N ASN A 32 -16.80 11.30 -7.14
CA ASN A 32 -16.82 11.77 -8.53
C ASN A 32 -15.59 12.57 -9.00
N LYS A 33 -14.67 13.01 -8.13
CA LYS A 33 -13.45 13.79 -8.53
C LYS A 33 -12.14 13.00 -8.46
N SER A 34 -12.20 11.73 -8.08
CA SER A 34 -11.07 11.01 -7.46
C SER A 34 -10.42 9.93 -8.36
N LEU A 35 -10.95 9.66 -9.56
CA LEU A 35 -10.52 8.53 -10.41
C LEU A 35 -9.00 8.43 -10.64
N LYS A 36 -8.30 9.56 -10.75
CA LYS A 36 -6.84 9.60 -10.97
C LYS A 36 -6.04 9.11 -9.76
N GLU A 37 -6.49 9.39 -8.55
CA GLU A 37 -5.74 9.06 -7.33
C GLU A 37 -5.79 7.56 -6.96
N TYR A 38 -6.76 6.83 -7.52
CA TYR A 38 -6.84 5.38 -7.36
C TYR A 38 -5.97 4.60 -8.33
N SER A 39 -5.56 5.22 -9.45
CA SER A 39 -4.76 4.52 -10.47
C SER A 39 -3.45 3.96 -9.87
N ASP A 40 -2.91 4.65 -8.87
CA ASP A 40 -1.76 4.24 -8.07
C ASP A 40 -1.93 2.84 -7.44
N TYR A 41 -3.12 2.55 -6.89
CA TYR A 41 -3.42 1.31 -6.16
C TYR A 41 -4.14 0.26 -7.03
N LEU A 42 -4.84 0.69 -8.08
CA LEU A 42 -5.51 -0.21 -9.02
C LEU A 42 -4.50 -1.04 -9.81
N GLY A 43 -3.36 -0.45 -10.20
CA GLY A 43 -2.31 -1.18 -10.89
C GLY A 43 -1.80 -2.39 -10.12
N PRO A 44 -1.30 -2.25 -8.87
CA PRO A 44 -0.87 -3.39 -8.06
C PRO A 44 -1.93 -4.45 -7.85
N LEU A 45 -3.20 -4.06 -7.73
CA LEU A 45 -4.33 -4.99 -7.58
C LEU A 45 -4.57 -5.82 -8.85
N LEU A 46 -4.32 -5.25 -10.04
CA LEU A 46 -4.53 -5.93 -11.33
C LEU A 46 -3.26 -6.64 -11.83
N ILE A 47 -2.10 -6.00 -11.75
CA ILE A 47 -0.82 -6.50 -12.25
C ILE A 47 -0.44 -7.80 -11.56
N TYR A 48 -0.60 -7.89 -10.24
CA TYR A 48 -0.17 -9.08 -9.50
C TYR A 48 -0.97 -10.32 -9.92
N PRO A 49 -2.33 -10.35 -9.90
CA PRO A 49 -3.09 -11.49 -10.41
C PRO A 49 -2.83 -11.78 -11.89
N VAL A 50 -2.73 -10.75 -12.73
CA VAL A 50 -2.48 -10.94 -14.17
C VAL A 50 -1.16 -11.68 -14.38
N LEU A 51 -0.07 -11.24 -13.77
CA LEU A 51 1.22 -11.92 -13.91
C LEU A 51 1.28 -13.27 -13.16
N TYR A 52 0.43 -13.46 -12.14
CA TYR A 52 0.31 -14.71 -11.42
C TYR A 52 -0.35 -15.82 -12.25
N TYR A 53 -1.42 -15.50 -12.98
CA TYR A 53 -2.18 -16.42 -13.82
C TYR A 53 -1.71 -16.46 -15.27
N PHE A 54 -1.18 -15.34 -15.79
CA PHE A 54 -0.68 -15.19 -17.15
C PHE A 54 0.84 -14.96 -17.12
N PRO A 55 1.63 -16.04 -17.09
CA PRO A 55 3.09 -16.00 -16.98
C PRO A 55 3.78 -15.60 -18.30
N VAL A 56 3.09 -14.86 -19.16
CA VAL A 56 3.57 -14.44 -20.50
C VAL A 56 4.94 -13.79 -20.41
N VAL A 57 5.23 -13.05 -19.34
CA VAL A 57 6.53 -12.44 -19.08
C VAL A 57 7.66 -13.47 -18.98
N TYR A 58 7.45 -14.61 -18.31
CA TYR A 58 8.48 -15.64 -18.19
C TYR A 58 8.74 -16.36 -19.51
N LYS A 59 7.68 -16.57 -20.30
CA LYS A 59 7.77 -17.13 -21.65
C LYS A 59 8.58 -16.20 -22.57
N LEU A 60 8.38 -14.90 -22.46
CA LEU A 60 9.14 -13.88 -23.20
C LEU A 60 10.62 -13.83 -22.78
N LEU A 61 10.93 -14.17 -21.53
CA LEU A 61 12.30 -14.25 -21.01
C LEU A 61 12.98 -15.61 -21.28
N GLY A 62 12.40 -16.46 -22.13
CA GLY A 62 12.98 -17.73 -22.55
C GLY A 62 12.81 -18.88 -21.56
N TYR A 63 11.99 -18.71 -20.51
CA TYR A 63 11.66 -19.81 -19.60
C TYR A 63 10.47 -20.60 -20.15
N GLU A 64 10.67 -21.90 -20.37
CA GLU A 64 9.56 -22.81 -20.65
C GLU A 64 8.63 -22.87 -19.43
N TYR A 65 7.45 -22.26 -19.56
CA TYR A 65 6.38 -22.38 -18.58
C TYR A 65 5.68 -23.73 -18.80
N GLY A 66 6.35 -24.80 -18.35
CA GLY A 66 5.84 -26.16 -18.45
C GLY A 66 4.55 -26.36 -17.64
N GLN A 67 3.66 -27.22 -18.12
CA GLN A 67 2.38 -27.54 -17.48
C GLN A 67 2.53 -28.25 -16.12
N ASP A 68 3.72 -28.77 -15.80
CA ASP A 68 3.97 -29.62 -14.63
C ASP A 68 4.56 -28.89 -13.41
N ARG A 69 4.49 -27.55 -13.36
CA ARG A 69 5.03 -26.80 -12.20
C ARG A 69 4.07 -26.77 -11.02
N VAL A 70 4.56 -27.26 -9.89
CA VAL A 70 3.87 -27.18 -8.59
C VAL A 70 3.85 -25.73 -8.12
N ILE A 71 2.65 -25.17 -7.94
CA ILE A 71 2.48 -23.88 -7.27
C ILE A 71 2.54 -24.10 -5.76
N HIS A 72 3.53 -23.49 -5.11
CA HIS A 72 3.66 -23.57 -3.67
C HIS A 72 2.58 -22.74 -2.96
N PRO A 73 2.05 -23.18 -1.81
CA PRO A 73 1.03 -22.45 -1.05
C PRO A 73 1.40 -20.99 -0.78
N VAL A 74 2.67 -20.70 -0.49
CA VAL A 74 3.19 -19.35 -0.25
C VAL A 74 2.94 -18.40 -1.42
N GLN A 75 3.00 -18.88 -2.66
CA GLN A 75 2.79 -18.04 -3.85
C GLN A 75 1.33 -17.60 -3.93
N THR A 76 0.41 -18.54 -3.69
CA THR A 76 -1.03 -18.29 -3.63
C THR A 76 -1.38 -17.36 -2.47
N CYS A 77 -0.85 -17.63 -1.27
CA CYS A 77 -1.05 -16.78 -0.10
C CYS A 77 -0.51 -15.37 -0.32
N ALA A 78 0.66 -15.22 -0.94
CA ALA A 78 1.25 -13.92 -1.26
C ALA A 78 0.36 -13.13 -2.22
N MET A 79 -0.20 -13.77 -3.25
CA MET A 79 -1.15 -13.13 -4.17
C MET A 79 -2.39 -12.63 -3.44
N TYR A 80 -3.05 -13.48 -2.65
CA TYR A 80 -4.24 -13.06 -1.90
C TYR A 80 -3.93 -11.97 -0.89
N TYR A 81 -2.81 -12.06 -0.17
CA TYR A 81 -2.38 -11.06 0.79
C TYR A 81 -2.14 -9.70 0.12
N TRP A 82 -1.42 -9.69 -1.00
CA TRP A 82 -1.11 -8.49 -1.78
C TRP A 82 -2.40 -7.84 -2.30
N CYS A 83 -3.27 -8.64 -2.93
CA CYS A 83 -4.55 -8.16 -3.44
C CYS A 83 -5.45 -7.63 -2.32
N PHE A 84 -5.52 -8.34 -1.19
CA PHE A 84 -6.28 -7.87 -0.03
C PHE A 84 -5.77 -6.52 0.47
N HIS A 85 -4.46 -6.33 0.54
CA HIS A 85 -3.88 -5.05 0.92
C HIS A 85 -4.30 -3.91 -0.01
N TYR A 86 -4.09 -4.06 -1.32
CA TYR A 86 -4.42 -2.99 -2.26
C TYR A 86 -5.93 -2.78 -2.40
N PHE A 87 -6.73 -3.84 -2.32
CA PHE A 87 -8.19 -3.73 -2.24
C PHE A 87 -8.61 -2.92 -1.01
N LYS A 88 -8.09 -3.27 0.18
CA LYS A 88 -8.32 -2.53 1.42
C LYS A 88 -7.92 -1.06 1.26
N ARG A 89 -6.75 -0.75 0.70
CA ARG A 89 -6.30 0.63 0.46
C ARG A 89 -7.25 1.42 -0.45
N ILE A 90 -7.77 0.79 -1.50
CA ILE A 90 -8.78 1.37 -2.39
C ILE A 90 -10.07 1.65 -1.59
N MET A 91 -10.58 0.67 -0.84
CA MET A 91 -11.78 0.82 -0.02
C MET A 91 -11.62 1.91 1.06
N GLU A 92 -10.48 1.98 1.73
CA GLU A 92 -10.18 3.05 2.68
C GLU A 92 -10.22 4.43 2.03
N THR A 93 -9.69 4.54 0.81
CA THR A 93 -9.70 5.80 0.07
C THR A 93 -11.14 6.24 -0.24
N PHE A 94 -12.04 5.30 -0.55
CA PHE A 94 -13.46 5.58 -0.82
C PHE A 94 -14.27 5.89 0.45
N PHE A 95 -14.08 5.12 1.51
CA PHE A 95 -15.02 5.06 2.63
C PHE A 95 -14.48 5.63 3.95
N VAL A 96 -13.16 5.78 4.07
CA VAL A 96 -12.51 6.16 5.34
C VAL A 96 -11.79 7.49 5.23
N HIS A 97 -10.92 7.69 4.24
CA HIS A 97 -10.05 8.85 4.20
C HIS A 97 -10.80 10.15 3.89
N ARG A 98 -10.49 11.20 4.66
CA ARG A 98 -10.88 12.59 4.39
C ARG A 98 -9.61 13.37 4.13
N PHE A 99 -9.44 14.03 2.98
CA PHE A 99 -8.15 14.66 2.60
C PHE A 99 -8.18 16.19 2.79
N SER A 100 -7.02 16.80 3.06
CA SER A 100 -6.94 18.23 3.39
C SER A 100 -6.87 19.14 2.16
N HIS A 101 -6.30 18.65 1.05
CA HIS A 101 -6.06 19.43 -0.15
C HIS A 101 -6.64 18.75 -1.39
N ALA A 102 -6.88 19.57 -2.43
CA ALA A 102 -7.34 19.13 -3.73
C ALA A 102 -6.41 18.08 -4.39
N THR A 103 -6.93 17.47 -5.45
CA THR A 103 -6.35 16.33 -6.16
C THR A 103 -4.87 16.51 -6.51
N SER A 104 -4.10 15.43 -6.39
CA SER A 104 -2.67 15.43 -6.74
C SER A 104 -2.46 15.77 -8.22
N PRO A 105 -1.42 16.53 -8.60
CA PRO A 105 -1.07 16.74 -9.99
C PRO A 105 -0.83 15.42 -10.70
N ILE A 106 -1.14 15.37 -11.99
CA ILE A 106 -1.05 14.14 -12.78
C ILE A 106 0.37 13.56 -12.80
N ALA A 107 1.41 14.39 -12.78
CA ALA A 107 2.81 13.95 -12.71
C ALA A 107 3.15 13.23 -11.39
N VAL A 108 2.51 13.60 -10.28
CA VAL A 108 2.68 12.93 -8.98
C VAL A 108 1.98 11.58 -8.99
N VAL A 109 0.78 11.51 -9.59
CA VAL A 109 0.05 10.26 -9.83
C VAL A 109 0.87 9.31 -10.71
N PHE A 110 1.43 9.79 -11.83
CA PHE A 110 2.29 8.95 -12.68
C PHE A 110 3.51 8.40 -11.94
N ARG A 111 4.15 9.20 -11.07
CA ARG A 111 5.28 8.75 -10.25
C ARG A 111 4.85 7.68 -9.24
N SER A 112 3.71 7.86 -8.58
CA SER A 112 3.11 6.86 -7.70
C SER A 112 2.79 5.57 -8.45
N CYS A 113 2.13 5.66 -9.61
CA CYS A 113 1.83 4.51 -10.46
C CYS A 113 3.11 3.78 -10.84
N ALA A 114 4.11 4.47 -11.39
CA ALA A 114 5.39 3.86 -11.73
C ALA A 114 5.99 3.11 -10.53
N TYR A 115 6.02 3.74 -9.35
CA TYR A 115 6.48 3.09 -8.12
C TYR A 115 5.69 1.81 -7.82
N TYR A 116 4.38 1.93 -7.61
CA TYR A 116 3.54 0.83 -7.13
C TYR A 116 3.41 -0.30 -8.15
N TRP A 117 3.28 0.04 -9.44
CA TRP A 117 3.07 -0.92 -10.52
C TRP A 117 4.35 -1.71 -10.80
N THR A 118 5.51 -1.04 -10.81
CA THR A 118 6.81 -1.72 -10.98
C THR A 118 7.11 -2.62 -9.79
N PHE A 119 6.85 -2.18 -8.55
CA PHE A 119 7.02 -3.07 -7.39
C PHE A 119 6.06 -4.26 -7.41
N ALA A 120 4.81 -4.07 -7.84
CA ALA A 120 3.87 -5.18 -8.02
C ALA A 120 4.40 -6.20 -9.03
N ALA A 121 4.88 -5.73 -10.19
CA ALA A 121 5.48 -6.58 -11.21
C ALA A 121 6.76 -7.29 -10.72
N TYR A 122 7.62 -6.58 -9.99
CA TYR A 122 8.87 -7.17 -9.48
C TYR A 122 8.63 -8.21 -8.38
N VAL A 123 7.72 -7.95 -7.44
CA VAL A 123 7.40 -8.90 -6.37
C VAL A 123 6.75 -10.15 -6.93
N VAL A 124 5.75 -10.02 -7.82
CA VAL A 124 5.14 -11.20 -8.43
C VAL A 124 6.15 -11.95 -9.29
N TYR A 125 7.04 -11.24 -10.01
CA TYR A 125 8.10 -11.86 -10.80
C TYR A 125 8.99 -12.77 -9.95
N ASP A 126 9.46 -12.29 -8.80
CA ASP A 126 10.36 -13.04 -7.93
C ASP A 126 9.63 -14.19 -7.22
N VAL A 127 8.41 -13.96 -6.71
CA VAL A 127 7.60 -14.99 -6.04
C VAL A 127 7.17 -16.11 -6.99
N LYS A 128 6.91 -15.80 -8.26
CA LYS A 128 6.51 -16.79 -9.29
C LYS A 128 7.68 -17.29 -10.14
N HIS A 129 8.91 -16.88 -9.83
CA HIS A 129 10.08 -17.26 -10.60
C HIS A 129 10.26 -18.78 -10.65
N PRO A 130 10.68 -19.36 -11.79
CA PRO A 130 11.02 -20.79 -11.92
C PRO A 130 11.89 -21.37 -10.80
N LEU A 131 12.84 -20.57 -10.32
CA LEU A 131 13.85 -20.96 -9.33
C LEU A 131 13.47 -20.52 -7.91
N TYR A 132 12.20 -20.13 -7.70
CA TYR A 132 11.73 -19.70 -6.40
C TYR A 132 11.77 -20.85 -5.39
N THR A 133 12.52 -20.67 -4.32
CA THR A 133 12.57 -21.61 -3.20
C THR A 133 11.69 -21.10 -2.05
N PRO A 134 10.57 -21.79 -1.72
CA PRO A 134 9.69 -21.36 -0.66
C PRO A 134 10.36 -21.49 0.71
N VAL A 135 9.76 -20.85 1.70
CA VAL A 135 10.12 -21.06 3.10
C VAL A 135 9.92 -22.52 3.51
N SER A 136 10.90 -23.11 4.19
CA SER A 136 10.89 -24.55 4.55
C SER A 136 9.84 -24.93 5.60
N SER A 137 9.33 -23.95 6.37
CA SER A 137 8.36 -24.17 7.43
C SER A 137 7.01 -23.56 7.08
N ASP A 138 6.00 -24.42 6.91
CA ASP A 138 4.60 -24.02 6.72
C ASP A 138 4.07 -23.21 7.90
N LEU A 139 4.48 -23.57 9.13
CA LEU A 139 4.10 -22.84 10.34
C LEU A 139 4.66 -21.42 10.29
N ARG A 140 5.93 -21.25 9.93
CA ARG A 140 6.55 -19.92 9.76
C ARG A 140 5.78 -19.10 8.72
N MET A 141 5.48 -19.68 7.56
CA MET A 141 4.72 -19.02 6.52
C MET A 141 3.36 -18.51 7.03
N LYS A 142 2.60 -19.38 7.71
CA LYS A 142 1.28 -19.06 8.25
C LYS A 142 1.36 -18.00 9.35
N MET A 143 2.31 -18.11 10.27
CA MET A 143 2.53 -17.12 11.33
C MET A 143 2.88 -15.75 10.76
N CYS A 144 3.76 -15.68 9.75
CA CYS A 144 4.11 -14.43 9.09
C CYS A 144 2.91 -13.83 8.35
N PHE A 145 2.19 -14.59 7.51
CA PHE A 145 0.98 -14.03 6.87
C PHE A 145 -0.08 -13.61 7.90
N GLY A 146 -0.28 -14.40 8.97
CA GLY A 146 -1.19 -14.06 10.06
C GLY A 146 -0.81 -12.76 10.77
N GLY A 147 0.46 -12.61 11.16
CA GLY A 147 1.00 -11.37 11.74
C GLY A 147 0.89 -10.18 10.79
N GLY A 148 1.09 -10.43 9.50
CA GLY A 148 0.88 -9.44 8.44
C GLY A 148 -0.57 -8.98 8.34
N LEU A 149 -1.54 -9.89 8.42
CA LEU A 149 -2.97 -9.57 8.39
C LEU A 149 -3.42 -8.79 9.64
N VAL A 150 -2.89 -9.16 10.81
CA VAL A 150 -3.06 -8.35 12.04
C VAL A 150 -2.52 -6.94 11.80
N GLY A 151 -1.32 -6.80 11.23
CA GLY A 151 -0.76 -5.49 10.85
C GLY A 151 -1.70 -4.69 9.94
N GLN A 152 -2.30 -5.32 8.93
CA GLN A 152 -3.27 -4.67 8.04
C GLN A 152 -4.53 -4.19 8.76
N ALA A 153 -5.06 -4.99 9.70
CA ALA A 153 -6.23 -4.64 10.50
C ALA A 153 -5.92 -3.48 11.46
N VAL A 154 -4.76 -3.51 12.10
CA VAL A 154 -4.28 -2.43 12.98
C VAL A 154 -4.05 -1.15 12.19
N ASN A 155 -3.47 -1.24 10.99
CA ASN A 155 -3.31 -0.09 10.08
C ASN A 155 -4.67 0.51 9.68
N PHE A 156 -5.68 -0.34 9.41
CA PHE A 156 -7.05 0.13 9.12
C PHE A 156 -7.65 0.89 10.30
N TYR A 157 -7.50 0.36 11.51
CA TYR A 157 -7.96 1.04 12.71
C TYR A 157 -7.26 2.38 12.93
N CYS A 158 -5.95 2.46 12.66
CA CYS A 158 -5.23 3.74 12.69
C CYS A 158 -5.81 4.75 11.68
N HIS A 159 -6.18 4.33 10.47
CA HIS A 159 -6.83 5.21 9.50
C HIS A 159 -8.23 5.68 9.95
N ILE A 160 -9.00 4.85 10.66
CA ILE A 160 -10.28 5.26 11.26
C ILE A 160 -10.03 6.35 12.32
N LEU A 161 -9.03 6.18 13.19
CA LEU A 161 -8.69 7.20 14.18
C LEU A 161 -8.26 8.51 13.50
N LEU A 162 -7.43 8.44 12.47
CA LEU A 162 -7.01 9.61 11.69
C LEU A 162 -8.17 10.32 10.98
N ARG A 163 -9.18 9.57 10.51
CA ARG A 163 -10.41 10.15 9.95
C ARG A 163 -11.16 10.98 10.99
N ASN A 164 -11.23 10.51 12.23
CA ASN A 164 -12.01 11.15 13.29
C ASN A 164 -11.39 12.46 13.80
N LEU A 165 -10.12 12.71 13.49
CA LEU A 165 -9.46 14.00 13.78
C LEU A 165 -9.95 15.14 12.89
N ARG A 166 -10.71 14.83 11.85
CA ARG A 166 -11.15 15.79 10.83
C ARG A 166 -12.65 15.95 10.91
N ASP A 167 -13.10 17.17 11.18
CA ASP A 167 -14.52 17.50 11.20
C ASP A 167 -15.17 17.20 9.82
N PRO A 168 -16.39 16.62 9.78
CA PRO A 168 -17.08 16.32 8.52
C PRO A 168 -17.35 17.56 7.65
N ILE A 169 -17.51 18.74 8.27
CA ILE A 169 -17.84 20.03 7.65
C ILE A 169 -16.55 20.77 7.25
N GLY A 170 -15.40 20.27 7.70
CA GLY A 170 -14.09 20.81 7.35
C GLY A 170 -13.67 22.01 8.20
N SER A 171 -14.28 22.21 9.36
CA SER A 171 -13.82 23.17 10.36
C SER A 171 -12.69 22.55 11.20
N GLY A 172 -11.60 23.30 11.40
CA GLY A 172 -10.53 22.93 12.32
C GLY A 172 -9.16 22.75 11.66
N GLY A 173 -8.14 23.27 12.34
CA GLY A 173 -6.74 23.10 11.98
C GLY A 173 -6.20 21.70 12.34
N TYR A 174 -4.90 21.51 12.13
CA TYR A 174 -4.20 20.26 12.49
C TYR A 174 -4.47 19.81 13.93
N GLN A 175 -4.81 18.52 14.08
CA GLN A 175 -4.97 17.87 15.38
C GLN A 175 -3.93 16.75 15.52
N ILE A 176 -3.28 16.69 16.68
CA ILE A 176 -2.35 15.60 16.99
C ILE A 176 -3.15 14.33 17.28
N PRO A 177 -2.89 13.21 16.57
CA PRO A 177 -3.56 11.94 16.84
C PRO A 177 -3.29 11.46 18.27
N ARG A 178 -4.34 11.03 18.98
CA ARG A 178 -4.25 10.45 20.32
C ARG A 178 -5.09 9.18 20.39
N GLY A 179 -4.72 8.27 21.28
CA GLY A 179 -5.39 6.98 21.49
C GLY A 179 -4.70 5.82 20.77
N PHE A 180 -4.85 4.63 21.35
CA PHE A 180 -4.27 3.39 20.81
C PHE A 180 -2.74 3.53 20.58
N LEU A 181 -2.22 3.07 19.43
CA LEU A 181 -0.80 3.15 19.10
C LEU A 181 -0.28 4.59 18.95
N PHE A 182 -1.15 5.58 18.69
CA PHE A 182 -0.73 6.98 18.61
C PHE A 182 -0.29 7.56 19.97
N ASN A 183 -0.56 6.88 21.08
CA ASN A 183 -0.01 7.26 22.39
C ASN A 183 1.49 6.96 22.51
N PHE A 184 2.02 6.07 21.66
CA PHE A 184 3.40 5.58 21.75
C PHE A 184 4.20 5.91 20.48
N ILE A 185 3.55 5.96 19.32
CA ILE A 185 4.19 6.10 18.02
C ILE A 185 3.51 7.23 17.23
N THR A 186 4.30 8.20 16.78
CA THR A 186 3.81 9.38 16.04
C THR A 186 3.06 9.00 14.77
N CYS A 187 3.60 8.07 13.99
CA CYS A 187 3.05 7.64 12.70
C CYS A 187 2.58 6.19 12.77
N ALA A 188 1.68 5.86 13.71
CA ALA A 188 1.24 4.48 13.95
C ALA A 188 0.70 3.76 12.70
N ASN A 189 0.03 4.48 11.80
CA ASN A 189 -0.42 3.92 10.51
C ASN A 189 0.78 3.47 9.65
N TYR A 190 1.85 4.26 9.55
CA TYR A 190 3.03 3.88 8.77
C TYR A 190 3.82 2.75 9.44
N THR A 191 3.98 2.78 10.76
CA THR A 191 4.67 1.71 11.49
C THR A 191 3.97 0.37 11.31
N THR A 192 2.64 0.36 11.37
CA THR A 192 1.85 -0.86 11.15
C THR A 192 1.89 -1.31 9.69
N GLU A 193 2.00 -0.37 8.74
CA GLU A 193 2.22 -0.66 7.32
C GLU A 193 3.62 -1.26 7.05
N ILE A 194 4.67 -0.80 7.73
CA ILE A 194 6.00 -1.40 7.65
C ILE A 194 5.98 -2.81 8.25
N TYR A 195 5.34 -3.00 9.40
CA TYR A 195 5.25 -4.30 10.08
C TYR A 195 4.54 -5.37 9.24
N GLN A 196 3.47 -5.00 8.53
CA GLN A 196 2.78 -5.92 7.63
C GLN A 196 3.69 -6.37 6.47
N TRP A 197 4.50 -5.47 5.90
CA TRP A 197 5.42 -5.78 4.79
C TRP A 197 6.66 -6.53 5.25
N PHE A 198 7.10 -6.29 6.49
CA PHE A 198 8.11 -7.10 7.16
C PHE A 198 7.64 -8.55 7.22
N ASN A 199 6.44 -8.79 7.72
CA ASN A 199 5.85 -10.13 7.76
C ASN A 199 5.71 -10.77 6.37
N PHE A 200 5.24 -10.02 5.37
CA PHE A 200 5.17 -10.49 3.98
C PHE A 200 6.55 -10.91 3.43
N THR A 201 7.59 -10.15 3.74
CA THR A 201 8.97 -10.43 3.34
C THR A 201 9.50 -11.72 3.95
N PHE A 202 9.21 -11.98 5.23
CA PHE A 202 9.60 -13.23 5.88
C PHE A 202 8.76 -14.42 5.42
N ALA A 203 7.48 -14.21 5.08
CA ALA A 203 6.63 -15.25 4.55
C ALA A 203 7.07 -15.70 3.16
N THR A 204 7.41 -14.75 2.28
CA THR A 204 7.80 -15.02 0.88
C THR A 204 9.28 -15.32 0.71
N HIS A 205 10.14 -14.76 1.55
CA HIS A 205 11.60 -14.92 1.53
C HIS A 205 12.27 -14.51 0.20
N THR A 206 11.66 -13.59 -0.55
CA THR A 206 12.16 -13.11 -1.85
C THR A 206 13.03 -11.86 -1.73
N THR A 207 13.91 -11.65 -2.69
CA THR A 207 14.75 -10.43 -2.75
C THR A 207 13.90 -9.22 -3.10
N ALA A 208 12.93 -9.37 -4.00
CA ALA A 208 12.00 -8.31 -4.36
C ALA A 208 11.19 -7.80 -3.17
N ALA A 209 10.71 -8.69 -2.29
CA ALA A 209 9.99 -8.28 -1.09
C ALA A 209 10.89 -7.50 -0.11
N ARG A 210 12.16 -7.92 0.06
CA ARG A 210 13.15 -7.19 0.89
C ARG A 210 13.41 -5.79 0.36
N VAL A 211 13.63 -5.65 -0.95
CA VAL A 211 13.84 -4.34 -1.58
C VAL A 211 12.61 -3.47 -1.41
N PHE A 212 11.41 -4.02 -1.65
CA PHE A 212 10.16 -3.29 -1.45
C PHE A 212 9.99 -2.80 -0.01
N LEU A 213 10.28 -3.65 0.98
CA LEU A 213 10.25 -3.27 2.40
C LEU A 213 11.25 -2.16 2.74
N LEU A 214 12.50 -2.27 2.28
CA LEU A 214 13.52 -1.26 2.56
C LEU A 214 13.14 0.10 1.97
N VAL A 215 12.60 0.10 0.76
CA VAL A 215 12.10 1.33 0.14
C VAL A 215 10.87 1.86 0.88
N ALA A 216 9.96 0.99 1.33
CA ALA A 216 8.82 1.40 2.15
C ALA A 216 9.28 2.05 3.48
N ILE A 217 10.30 1.51 4.14
CA ILE A 217 10.90 2.10 5.36
C ILE A 217 11.52 3.46 5.06
N PHE A 218 12.21 3.61 3.93
CA PHE A 218 12.87 4.87 3.57
C PHE A 218 11.88 6.01 3.28
N ILE A 219 10.70 5.70 2.74
CA ILE A 219 9.75 6.70 2.24
C ILE A 219 8.59 7.02 3.20
N MET A 220 8.47 6.29 4.30
CA MET A 220 7.38 6.39 5.29
C MET A 220 7.89 6.96 6.61
#